data_AF-A0A940KYG5-F1
#
_entry.id   AF-A0A940KYG5-F1
#
_cell.length_a   1.000
_cell.length_b   1.000
_cell.length_c   1.000
_cell.angle_alpha   90.00
_cell.angle_beta   90.00
_cell.angle_gamma   90.00
#
_symmetry.space_group_name_H-M   'P 1'
#
loop_
_entity.id
_entity.type
_entity.pdbx_description
1 polymer ?
#
loop_
_entity_poly.entity_id
_entity_poly.type
_entity_poly.pdbx_seq_one_letter_code
_entity_poly.pdbx_strand_id
1 'polypeptide(L)'
;MKRLLLLAPLFLAACQSQPHRSDESASTSAPTSIDGQYDNHEQVWAMREGGASPPAHVVVAIEPTRRSDWTIWHVRLDAVPPLSAAWAMQRIDATTWLPHRALVAAAPGGDAFDAQQWAPLDACVLRGESSPGGIRAKADVAACSALAPGIGAQAALLPIALDAEGEWLRLRLYADQARGAEARTDARRVAYFGGWAAINGGGPGAAADSRDWHMDRNIRLGSEGGRAPLLWRDGKRSGYSLSLERLTYRDGNVPVLKLSILDDADGRTLAYAWANPQATRIGINLGWVQVGLDRASSSP
;
A
#
# COMPACT_ATOMS: atom_id res chain seq x y z
N MET A 1 70.88 -28.07 45.38
CA MET A 1 71.24 -28.38 43.97
C MET A 1 69.97 -28.42 43.13
N LYS A 2 70.07 -27.94 41.89
CA LYS A 2 69.09 -27.89 40.79
C LYS A 2 68.04 -26.76 40.77
N ARG A 3 68.27 -25.91 39.76
CA ARG A 3 67.49 -24.83 39.14
C ARG A 3 66.39 -25.39 38.23
N LEU A 4 65.33 -24.61 37.97
CA LEU A 4 64.76 -24.19 36.65
C LEU A 4 63.37 -23.54 36.89
N LEU A 5 63.16 -22.25 36.57
CA LEU A 5 62.55 -21.68 35.33
C LEU A 5 61.04 -22.01 35.22
N LEU A 6 60.05 -21.12 34.93
CA LEU A 6 59.88 -19.93 34.07
C LEU A 6 58.69 -19.09 34.62
N LEU A 7 58.71 -17.74 34.66
CA LEU A 7 58.36 -16.74 33.61
C LEU A 7 56.88 -16.75 33.14
N ALA A 8 56.09 -15.75 33.57
CA ALA A 8 55.31 -14.82 32.72
C ALA A 8 54.39 -13.89 33.54
N PRO A 9 54.49 -12.55 33.43
CA PRO A 9 53.46 -11.61 33.86
C PRO A 9 52.47 -11.35 32.72
N LEU A 10 51.17 -11.59 32.97
CA LEU A 10 50.08 -11.22 32.07
C LEU A 10 49.80 -9.72 32.21
N PHE A 11 50.23 -8.96 31.20
CA PHE A 11 49.73 -7.62 30.92
C PHE A 11 48.26 -7.71 30.51
N LEU A 12 47.34 -7.16 31.32
CA LEU A 12 45.99 -6.85 30.86
C LEU A 12 46.02 -5.49 30.17
N ALA A 13 45.85 -5.54 28.86
CA ALA A 13 45.82 -4.42 27.95
C ALA A 13 44.56 -3.56 28.13
N ALA A 14 44.76 -2.28 27.87
CA ALA A 14 43.82 -1.18 27.80
C ALA A 14 42.42 -1.49 27.25
N CYS A 15 41.40 -0.98 27.94
CA CYS A 15 40.10 -0.66 27.38
C CYS A 15 40.29 0.40 26.28
N GLN A 16 40.34 -0.01 25.02
CA GLN A 16 40.18 0.90 23.89
C GLN A 16 38.68 1.13 23.67
N SER A 17 38.25 2.32 24.09
CA SER A 17 36.99 2.95 23.70
C SER A 17 36.87 2.93 22.18
N GLN A 18 35.91 2.17 21.65
CA GLN A 18 35.57 2.23 20.23
C GLN A 18 35.06 3.63 19.88
N PRO A 19 35.57 4.25 18.80
CA PRO A 19 35.00 5.49 18.30
C PRO A 19 33.56 5.23 17.84
N HIS A 20 32.65 6.08 18.33
CA HIS A 20 31.27 6.18 17.89
C HIS A 20 31.27 6.24 16.36
N ARG A 21 30.82 5.16 15.71
CA ARG A 21 30.50 5.19 14.29
C ARG A 21 29.30 6.13 14.20
N SER A 22 29.55 7.35 13.72
CA SER A 22 28.51 8.27 13.31
C SER A 22 27.70 7.54 12.25
N ASP A 23 26.48 7.14 12.62
CA ASP A 23 25.46 6.71 11.68
C ASP A 23 25.24 7.87 10.73
N GLU A 24 25.92 7.76 9.58
CA GLU A 24 25.63 8.52 8.39
C GLU A 24 24.16 8.26 8.10
N SER A 25 23.34 9.21 8.55
CA SER A 25 21.90 9.17 8.37
C SER A 25 21.67 9.00 6.89
N ALA A 26 21.24 7.80 6.51
CA ALA A 26 20.73 7.52 5.19
C ALA A 26 19.56 8.48 5.00
N SER A 27 19.85 9.62 4.38
CA SER A 27 18.86 10.52 3.82
C SER A 27 18.23 9.72 2.68
N THR A 28 17.22 8.93 3.04
CA THR A 28 16.30 8.35 2.08
C THR A 28 15.59 9.55 1.47
N SER A 29 16.09 10.02 0.32
CA SER A 29 15.41 11.02 -0.49
C SER A 29 13.97 10.53 -0.66
N ALA A 30 13.01 11.28 -0.12
CA ALA A 30 11.60 10.97 -0.28
C ALA A 30 11.31 10.82 -1.79
N PRO A 31 10.49 9.84 -2.20
CA PRO A 31 10.11 9.74 -3.60
C PRO A 31 9.45 11.06 -4.01
N THR A 32 10.09 11.81 -4.91
CA THR A 32 9.54 13.07 -5.45
C THR A 32 8.30 12.82 -6.31
N SER A 33 8.03 11.54 -6.65
CA SER A 33 6.86 11.13 -7.41
C SER A 33 5.75 10.56 -6.51
N ILE A 34 4.51 10.94 -6.83
CA ILE A 34 3.29 10.37 -6.26
C ILE A 34 2.86 9.07 -6.98
N ASP A 35 3.59 8.62 -7.99
CA ASP A 35 3.23 7.41 -8.76
C ASP A 35 3.22 6.15 -7.91
N GLY A 36 2.23 5.28 -8.10
CA GLY A 36 2.07 4.00 -7.41
C GLY A 36 0.63 3.68 -7.04
N GLN A 37 0.43 2.54 -6.38
CA GLN A 37 -0.87 2.15 -5.84
C GLN A 37 -1.02 2.63 -4.39
N TYR A 38 -2.20 3.13 -4.05
CA TYR A 38 -2.61 3.57 -2.73
C TYR A 38 -3.92 2.91 -2.35
N ASP A 39 -4.08 2.64 -1.06
CA ASP A 39 -5.23 1.92 -0.53
C ASP A 39 -5.57 2.45 0.87
N ASN A 40 -6.87 2.67 1.15
CA ASN A 40 -7.35 3.16 2.45
C ASN A 40 -7.77 2.04 3.41
N HIS A 41 -7.28 0.81 3.19
CA HIS A 41 -7.55 -0.35 4.03
C HIS A 41 -7.46 -0.07 5.53
N GLU A 42 -6.38 0.57 6.01
CA GLU A 42 -6.22 0.89 7.43
C GLU A 42 -7.30 1.84 7.95
N GLN A 43 -7.69 2.85 7.16
CA GLN A 43 -8.77 3.77 7.52
C GLN A 43 -10.09 3.02 7.70
N VAL A 44 -10.40 2.11 6.78
CA VAL A 44 -11.61 1.27 6.84
C VAL A 44 -11.57 0.34 8.05
N TRP A 45 -10.44 -0.33 8.27
CA TRP A 45 -10.25 -1.25 9.40
C TRP A 45 -10.36 -0.51 10.75
N ALA A 46 -9.65 0.60 10.92
CA ALA A 46 -9.59 1.34 12.17
C ALA A 46 -10.97 1.89 12.59
N MET A 47 -11.76 2.36 11.62
CA MET A 47 -13.12 2.84 11.88
C MET A 47 -14.06 1.70 12.31
N ARG A 48 -13.92 0.51 11.70
CA ARG A 48 -14.69 -0.69 12.10
C ARG A 48 -14.34 -1.13 13.52
N GLU A 49 -13.06 -1.22 13.86
CA GLU A 49 -12.60 -1.54 15.21
C GLU A 49 -13.04 -0.49 16.24
N GLY A 50 -13.18 0.77 15.82
CA GLY A 50 -13.73 1.85 16.62
C GLY A 50 -15.24 1.79 16.84
N GLY A 51 -15.96 0.89 16.16
CA GLY A 51 -17.43 0.81 16.19
C GLY A 51 -18.15 1.90 15.38
N ALA A 52 -17.42 2.67 14.56
CA ALA A 52 -17.97 3.69 13.68
C ALA A 52 -18.30 3.11 12.30
N SER A 53 -19.18 3.79 11.56
CA SER A 53 -19.41 3.45 10.15
C SER A 53 -18.16 3.81 9.35
N PRO A 54 -17.45 2.84 8.74
CA PRO A 54 -16.24 3.13 7.99
C PRO A 54 -16.57 3.91 6.70
N PRO A 55 -15.63 4.72 6.19
CA PRO A 55 -15.73 5.19 4.83
C PRO A 55 -15.74 4.00 3.86
N ALA A 56 -16.17 4.25 2.63
CA ALA A 56 -16.04 3.25 1.59
C ALA A 56 -14.56 2.93 1.31
N HIS A 57 -14.30 1.68 0.91
CA HIS A 57 -12.95 1.25 0.56
C HIS A 57 -12.60 1.76 -0.85
N VAL A 58 -11.46 2.42 -0.96
CA VAL A 58 -10.99 3.12 -2.16
C VAL A 58 -9.54 2.73 -2.44
N VAL A 59 -9.30 2.36 -3.69
CA VAL A 59 -7.97 2.08 -4.22
C VAL A 59 -7.66 3.08 -5.32
N VAL A 60 -6.47 3.67 -5.29
CA VAL A 60 -5.99 4.64 -6.28
C VAL A 60 -4.71 4.12 -6.89
N ALA A 61 -4.66 3.93 -8.20
CA ALA A 61 -3.40 3.71 -8.92
C ALA A 61 -3.04 4.96 -9.71
N ILE A 62 -1.84 5.48 -9.50
CA ILE A 62 -1.30 6.65 -10.20
C ILE A 62 -0.18 6.15 -11.11
N GLU A 63 -0.41 6.25 -12.42
CA GLU A 63 0.52 5.79 -13.45
C GLU A 63 1.16 6.99 -14.16
N PRO A 64 2.50 7.00 -14.32
CA PRO A 64 3.15 8.02 -15.12
C PRO A 64 2.80 7.85 -16.61
N THR A 65 2.87 8.94 -17.36
CA THR A 65 2.80 8.91 -18.82
C THR A 65 4.16 9.28 -19.42
N ARG A 66 4.31 9.17 -20.74
CA ARG A 66 5.49 9.70 -21.45
C ARG A 66 5.70 11.21 -21.26
N ARG A 67 4.64 11.92 -20.86
CA ARG A 67 4.67 13.34 -20.55
C ARG A 67 4.79 13.51 -19.04
N SER A 68 5.90 14.08 -18.57
CA SER A 68 6.17 14.26 -17.14
C SER A 68 5.23 15.25 -16.43
N ASP A 69 4.44 16.02 -17.20
CA ASP A 69 3.35 16.85 -16.70
C ASP A 69 2.01 16.11 -16.59
N TRP A 70 1.94 14.82 -16.93
CA TRP A 70 0.70 14.03 -16.92
C TRP A 70 0.85 12.72 -16.17
N THR A 71 -0.21 12.39 -15.41
CA THR A 71 -0.40 11.08 -14.77
C THR A 71 -1.82 10.59 -15.03
N ILE A 72 -2.02 9.28 -15.04
CA ILE A 72 -3.35 8.67 -15.09
C ILE A 72 -3.69 8.12 -13.72
N TRP A 73 -4.84 8.54 -13.20
CA TRP A 73 -5.35 8.15 -11.90
C TRP A 73 -6.53 7.20 -12.09
N HIS A 74 -6.33 5.94 -11.72
CA HIS A 74 -7.38 4.94 -11.67
C HIS A 74 -7.92 4.88 -10.25
N VAL A 75 -9.13 5.40 -10.04
CA VAL A 75 -9.81 5.38 -8.75
C VAL A 75 -10.88 4.29 -8.79
N ARG A 76 -10.81 3.34 -7.87
CA ARG A 76 -11.79 2.27 -7.70
C ARG A 76 -12.40 2.35 -6.31
N LEU A 77 -13.73 2.26 -6.27
CA LEU A 77 -14.55 2.20 -5.07
C LEU A 77 -15.19 0.82 -4.97
N ASP A 78 -14.98 0.15 -3.84
CA ASP A 78 -15.60 -1.14 -3.56
C ASP A 78 -17.04 -0.93 -3.08
N ALA A 79 -17.91 -0.70 -4.06
CA ALA A 79 -19.36 -0.66 -3.94
C ALA A 79 -20.00 -1.88 -4.60
N VAL A 80 -21.32 -2.01 -4.48
CA VAL A 80 -22.09 -3.04 -5.19
C VAL A 80 -23.17 -2.34 -6.05
N PRO A 81 -23.00 -2.27 -7.38
CA PRO A 81 -21.83 -2.70 -8.17
C PRO A 81 -20.58 -1.83 -7.92
N PRO A 82 -19.36 -2.33 -8.21
CA PRO A 82 -18.14 -1.55 -8.07
C PRO A 82 -18.14 -0.36 -9.01
N LEU A 83 -17.60 0.76 -8.55
CA LEU A 83 -17.47 1.98 -9.34
C LEU A 83 -15.99 2.27 -9.59
N SER A 84 -15.65 2.56 -10.85
CA SER A 84 -14.29 2.90 -11.26
C SER A 84 -14.30 4.11 -12.18
N ALA A 85 -13.27 4.94 -12.07
CA ALA A 85 -13.02 6.08 -12.94
C ALA A 85 -11.54 6.20 -13.27
N ALA A 86 -11.24 6.71 -14.47
CA ALA A 86 -9.90 7.08 -14.89
C ALA A 86 -9.86 8.59 -15.14
N TRP A 87 -8.89 9.27 -14.55
CA TRP A 87 -8.67 10.71 -14.72
C TRP A 87 -7.26 10.95 -15.21
N ALA A 88 -7.11 11.74 -16.26
CA ALA A 88 -5.79 12.27 -16.60
C ALA A 88 -5.56 13.56 -15.81
N MET A 89 -4.51 13.58 -15.01
CA MET A 89 -4.17 14.70 -14.15
C MET A 89 -2.97 15.42 -14.75
N GLN A 90 -3.20 16.64 -15.27
CA GLN A 90 -2.15 17.48 -15.80
C GLN A 90 -1.64 18.44 -14.73
N ARG A 91 -0.33 18.41 -14.48
CA ARG A 91 0.36 19.42 -13.67
C ARG A 91 0.73 20.61 -14.55
N ILE A 92 0.04 21.73 -14.35
CA ILE A 92 0.30 22.97 -15.11
C ILE A 92 1.56 23.67 -14.58
N ASP A 93 1.71 23.69 -13.26
CA ASP A 93 2.87 24.21 -12.54
C ASP A 93 3.01 23.46 -11.20
N ALA A 94 3.87 23.92 -10.30
CA ALA A 94 4.09 23.25 -9.02
C ALA A 94 2.83 23.19 -8.12
N THR A 95 1.88 24.10 -8.28
CA THR A 95 0.74 24.31 -7.38
C THR A 95 -0.62 24.10 -8.04
N THR A 96 -0.65 23.89 -9.35
CA THR A 96 -1.89 23.81 -10.15
C THR A 96 -1.99 22.47 -10.88
N TRP A 97 -3.10 21.76 -10.65
CA TRP A 97 -3.42 20.49 -11.30
C TRP A 97 -4.79 20.58 -11.99
N LEU A 98 -4.83 20.22 -13.27
CA LEU A 98 -6.04 20.22 -14.09
C LEU A 98 -6.50 18.78 -14.34
N PRO A 99 -7.63 18.34 -13.75
CA PRO A 99 -8.21 17.05 -14.06
C PRO A 99 -8.83 17.06 -15.47
N HIS A 100 -8.72 15.92 -16.14
CA HIS A 100 -9.32 15.68 -17.44
C HIS A 100 -10.11 14.37 -17.42
N ARG A 101 -11.22 14.35 -18.16
CA ARG A 101 -12.03 13.14 -18.38
C ARG A 101 -11.71 12.52 -19.73
N ALA A 102 -11.79 11.19 -19.81
CA ALA A 102 -11.66 10.49 -21.08
C ALA A 102 -12.83 10.85 -22.03
N LEU A 103 -12.54 11.04 -23.30
CA LEU A 103 -13.53 11.22 -24.37
C LEU A 103 -14.00 9.89 -24.98
N VAL A 104 -13.28 8.81 -24.71
CA VAL A 104 -13.54 7.45 -25.17
C VAL A 104 -13.60 6.50 -23.98
N ALA A 105 -14.35 5.40 -24.10
CA ALA A 105 -14.60 4.47 -22.99
C ALA A 105 -13.32 3.80 -22.43
N ALA A 106 -12.29 3.65 -23.25
CA ALA A 106 -11.01 3.04 -22.88
C ALA A 106 -9.84 3.90 -23.39
N ALA A 107 -9.69 5.10 -22.81
CA ALA A 107 -8.56 5.96 -23.16
C ALA A 107 -7.24 5.30 -22.73
N PRO A 108 -6.22 5.29 -23.60
CA PRO A 108 -4.94 4.67 -23.32
C PRO A 108 -4.17 5.48 -22.26
N GLY A 109 -3.53 4.75 -21.35
CA GLY A 109 -2.61 5.28 -20.36
C GLY A 109 -1.14 4.98 -20.69
N GLY A 110 -0.24 5.32 -19.76
CA GLY A 110 1.18 4.98 -19.83
C GLY A 110 1.86 5.41 -21.13
N ASP A 111 2.46 4.43 -21.82
CA ASP A 111 3.19 4.62 -23.07
C ASP A 111 2.33 5.02 -24.27
N ALA A 112 1.05 4.65 -24.24
CA ALA A 112 0.11 4.93 -25.33
C ALA A 112 -0.71 6.20 -25.09
N PHE A 113 -0.38 6.98 -24.05
CA PHE A 113 -1.12 8.19 -23.68
C PHE A 113 -1.19 9.21 -24.84
N ASP A 114 -2.41 9.66 -25.13
CA ASP A 114 -2.72 10.73 -26.08
C ASP A 114 -3.63 11.76 -25.43
N ALA A 115 -3.11 12.97 -25.20
CA ALA A 115 -3.84 14.06 -24.57
C ALA A 115 -5.10 14.49 -25.35
N GLN A 116 -5.18 14.26 -26.67
CA GLN A 116 -6.37 14.62 -27.46
C GLN A 116 -7.59 13.78 -27.11
N GLN A 117 -7.40 12.64 -26.44
CA GLN A 117 -8.49 11.77 -25.99
C GLN A 117 -9.02 12.16 -24.61
N TRP A 118 -8.59 13.30 -24.07
CA TRP A 118 -8.94 13.78 -22.74
C TRP A 118 -9.47 15.22 -22.80
N ALA A 119 -10.65 15.46 -22.25
CA ALA A 119 -11.24 16.79 -22.16
C ALA A 119 -10.97 17.43 -20.80
N PRO A 120 -10.50 18.70 -20.75
CA PRO A 120 -10.22 19.39 -19.51
C PRO A 120 -11.49 19.64 -18.71
N LEU A 121 -11.35 19.63 -17.38
CA LEU A 121 -12.39 19.98 -16.43
C LEU A 121 -11.98 21.27 -15.70
N ASP A 122 -11.95 22.40 -16.42
CA ASP A 122 -11.42 23.68 -15.93
C ASP A 122 -12.08 24.16 -14.63
N ALA A 123 -13.38 23.90 -14.44
CA ALA A 123 -14.09 24.26 -13.23
C ALA A 123 -13.67 23.44 -11.99
N CYS A 124 -12.96 22.32 -12.20
CA CYS A 124 -12.43 21.43 -11.16
C CYS A 124 -10.91 21.52 -10.99
N VAL A 125 -10.27 22.56 -11.54
CA VAL A 125 -8.85 22.80 -11.36
C VAL A 125 -8.49 22.87 -9.86
N LEU A 126 -7.48 22.11 -9.47
CA LEU A 126 -6.96 22.06 -8.11
C LEU A 126 -5.83 23.08 -7.99
N ARG A 127 -5.90 23.96 -6.99
CA ARG A 127 -4.85 24.94 -6.67
C ARG A 127 -4.43 24.82 -5.22
N GLY A 128 -3.16 25.07 -4.95
CA GLY A 128 -2.69 25.15 -3.57
C GLY A 128 -1.19 25.37 -3.46
N GLU A 129 -0.53 24.52 -2.67
CA GLU A 129 0.87 24.68 -2.27
C GLU A 129 1.65 23.41 -2.57
N SER A 130 2.93 23.60 -2.87
CA SER A 130 3.89 22.52 -3.05
C SER A 130 5.08 22.78 -2.15
N SER A 131 5.55 21.71 -1.52
CA SER A 131 6.71 21.71 -0.64
C SER A 131 7.65 20.59 -1.09
N PRO A 132 8.93 20.59 -0.67
CA PRO A 132 9.85 19.50 -0.99
C PRO A 132 9.36 18.10 -0.57
N GLY A 133 8.44 18.03 0.41
CA GLY A 133 7.91 16.77 0.95
C GLY A 133 6.52 16.39 0.45
N GLY A 134 5.82 17.25 -0.30
CA GLY A 134 4.44 16.98 -0.67
C GLY A 134 3.69 18.12 -1.34
N ILE A 135 2.47 17.79 -1.78
CA ILE A 135 1.56 18.69 -2.50
C ILE A 135 0.23 18.74 -1.75
N ARG A 136 -0.34 19.94 -1.60
CA ARG A 136 -1.70 20.14 -1.12
C ARG A 136 -2.45 21.05 -2.08
N ALA A 137 -3.54 20.55 -2.68
CA ALA A 137 -4.33 21.32 -3.64
C ALA A 137 -5.83 21.02 -3.50
N LYS A 138 -6.67 22.01 -3.79
CA LYS A 138 -8.14 21.89 -3.74
C LYS A 138 -8.81 22.64 -4.88
N ALA A 139 -9.97 22.14 -5.30
CA ALA A 139 -10.84 22.79 -6.26
C ALA A 139 -11.79 23.76 -5.54
N ASP A 140 -12.32 24.73 -6.30
CA ASP A 140 -13.55 25.40 -5.93
C ASP A 140 -14.71 24.42 -6.12
N VAL A 141 -15.30 23.99 -5.01
CA VAL A 141 -16.37 22.99 -5.00
C VAL A 141 -17.62 23.49 -5.72
N ALA A 142 -17.96 24.77 -5.58
CA ALA A 142 -19.12 25.36 -6.24
C ALA A 142 -18.93 25.38 -7.75
N ALA A 143 -17.76 25.82 -8.22
CA ALA A 143 -17.43 25.80 -9.65
C ALA A 143 -17.43 24.37 -10.21
N CYS A 144 -16.78 23.44 -9.52
CA CYS A 144 -16.67 22.05 -9.98
C CYS A 144 -18.03 21.34 -10.04
N SER A 145 -18.95 21.64 -9.12
CA SER A 145 -20.30 21.05 -9.09
C SER A 145 -21.11 21.29 -10.36
N ALA A 146 -20.83 22.37 -11.09
CA ALA A 146 -21.52 22.68 -12.34
C ALA A 146 -21.24 21.67 -13.46
N LEU A 147 -20.11 20.95 -13.40
CA LEU A 147 -19.71 19.96 -14.41
C LEU A 147 -20.21 18.54 -14.11
N ALA A 148 -20.52 18.22 -12.85
CA ALA A 148 -20.81 16.86 -12.43
C ALA A 148 -21.95 16.16 -13.21
N PRO A 149 -23.09 16.83 -13.52
CA PRO A 149 -24.16 16.20 -14.30
C PRO A 149 -23.72 15.73 -15.69
N GLY A 150 -22.76 16.43 -16.32
CA GLY A 150 -22.27 16.11 -17.67
C GLY A 150 -21.24 14.99 -17.73
N ILE A 151 -20.73 14.53 -16.58
CA ILE A 151 -19.70 13.48 -16.45
C ILE A 151 -20.34 12.12 -16.15
N GLY A 152 -21.50 12.09 -15.50
CA GLY A 152 -22.19 10.86 -15.10
C GLY A 152 -21.70 10.29 -13.77
N ALA A 153 -22.00 9.02 -13.49
CA ALA A 153 -21.74 8.39 -12.19
C ALA A 153 -20.25 8.40 -11.78
N GLN A 154 -19.33 8.38 -12.74
CA GLN A 154 -17.90 8.45 -12.50
C GLN A 154 -17.49 9.74 -11.79
N ALA A 155 -18.25 10.84 -11.94
CA ALA A 155 -17.99 12.11 -11.26
C ALA A 155 -17.84 11.93 -9.75
N ALA A 156 -18.53 10.96 -9.15
CA ALA A 156 -18.41 10.61 -7.73
C ALA A 156 -16.96 10.36 -7.28
N LEU A 157 -16.10 9.87 -8.18
CA LEU A 157 -14.69 9.54 -7.93
C LEU A 157 -13.71 10.61 -8.42
N LEU A 158 -14.20 11.79 -8.83
CA LEU A 158 -13.34 12.90 -9.23
C LEU A 158 -12.63 13.48 -7.98
N PRO A 159 -11.29 13.56 -7.94
CA PRO A 159 -10.58 14.25 -6.87
C PRO A 159 -10.88 15.75 -6.89
N ILE A 160 -11.38 16.29 -5.78
CA ILE A 160 -11.64 17.73 -5.56
C ILE A 160 -10.73 18.34 -4.49
N ALA A 161 -10.01 17.51 -3.74
CA ALA A 161 -8.83 17.92 -2.98
C ALA A 161 -7.84 16.76 -2.90
N LEU A 162 -6.56 17.09 -2.86
CA LEU A 162 -5.47 16.14 -2.63
C LEU A 162 -4.46 16.72 -1.65
N ASP A 163 -3.94 15.85 -0.80
CA ASP A 163 -2.79 16.08 0.06
C ASP A 163 -1.91 14.82 -0.04
N ALA A 164 -0.75 14.95 -0.66
CA ALA A 164 0.19 13.87 -0.92
C ALA A 164 1.52 14.18 -0.21
N GLU A 165 1.90 13.34 0.74
CA GLU A 165 3.10 13.53 1.57
C GLU A 165 3.69 12.18 1.95
N GLY A 166 4.95 11.93 1.58
CA GLY A 166 5.63 10.66 1.83
C GLY A 166 4.88 9.47 1.24
N GLU A 167 4.33 8.61 2.12
CA GLU A 167 3.52 7.46 1.72
C GLU A 167 2.02 7.72 1.71
N TRP A 168 1.56 8.88 2.17
CA TRP A 168 0.16 9.21 2.30
C TRP A 168 -0.37 9.88 1.04
N LEU A 169 -1.55 9.45 0.62
CA LEU A 169 -2.39 10.12 -0.34
C LEU A 169 -3.77 10.32 0.29
N ARG A 170 -4.06 11.57 0.67
CA ARG A 170 -5.34 11.95 1.24
C ARG A 170 -6.16 12.63 0.17
N LEU A 171 -7.29 12.03 -0.18
CA LEU A 171 -8.17 12.53 -1.23
C LEU A 171 -9.51 12.93 -0.66
N ARG A 172 -10.03 14.04 -1.14
CA ARG A 172 -11.47 14.29 -1.08
C ARG A 172 -12.04 14.06 -2.47
N LEU A 173 -12.92 13.08 -2.59
CA LEU A 173 -13.63 12.79 -3.83
C LEU A 173 -14.90 13.62 -3.91
N TYR A 174 -15.42 13.83 -5.12
CA TYR A 174 -16.65 14.60 -5.32
C TYR A 174 -17.82 14.09 -4.46
N ALA A 175 -17.98 12.77 -4.33
CA ALA A 175 -19.04 12.16 -3.52
C ALA A 175 -18.91 12.48 -2.02
N ASP A 176 -17.73 12.85 -1.54
CA ASP A 176 -17.49 13.17 -0.13
C ASP A 176 -18.16 14.48 0.30
N GLN A 177 -18.60 15.31 -0.65
CA GLN A 177 -19.40 16.50 -0.34
C GLN A 177 -20.65 16.18 0.46
N ALA A 178 -21.30 15.04 0.19
CA ALA A 178 -22.48 14.60 0.92
C ALA A 178 -22.17 14.14 2.36
N ARG A 179 -20.88 13.85 2.65
CA ARG A 179 -20.40 13.37 3.95
C ARG A 179 -19.86 14.50 4.84
N GLY A 180 -19.73 15.72 4.33
CA GLY A 180 -19.25 16.90 5.05
C GLY A 180 -17.93 17.46 4.53
N ALA A 181 -17.48 18.57 5.12
CA ALA A 181 -16.27 19.28 4.71
C ALA A 181 -14.98 18.48 4.99
N GLU A 182 -14.97 17.72 6.08
CA GLU A 182 -13.82 16.94 6.55
C GLU A 182 -13.76 15.51 6.01
N ALA A 183 -14.79 15.09 5.26
CA ALA A 183 -14.82 13.75 4.70
C ALA A 183 -13.72 13.58 3.66
N ARG A 184 -12.89 12.56 3.86
CA ARG A 184 -11.78 12.21 2.98
C ARG A 184 -11.42 10.73 3.06
N THR A 185 -10.72 10.28 2.05
CA THR A 185 -10.03 9.00 1.96
C THR A 185 -8.59 9.20 2.40
N ASP A 186 -8.17 8.50 3.44
CA ASP A 186 -6.77 8.48 3.90
C ASP A 186 -6.12 7.17 3.42
N ALA A 187 -5.43 7.23 2.29
CA ALA A 187 -4.82 6.06 1.66
C ALA A 187 -3.30 6.07 1.85
N ARG A 188 -2.70 4.89 2.00
CA ARG A 188 -1.25 4.71 2.04
C ARG A 188 -0.74 4.01 0.81
N ARG A 189 0.49 4.35 0.41
CA ARG A 189 1.21 3.69 -0.68
C ARG A 189 1.38 2.21 -0.37
N VAL A 190 0.94 1.36 -1.28
CA VAL A 190 1.06 -0.10 -1.19
C VAL A 190 2.50 -0.51 -1.42
N ALA A 191 3.11 -1.18 -0.44
CA ALA A 191 4.36 -1.90 -0.64
C ALA A 191 4.04 -3.35 -1.02
N TYR A 192 4.70 -3.87 -2.07
CA TYR A 192 4.51 -5.27 -2.47
C TYR A 192 5.53 -6.17 -1.80
N PHE A 193 5.07 -7.37 -1.46
CA PHE A 193 5.85 -8.47 -0.94
C PHE A 193 5.70 -9.66 -1.89
N GLY A 194 6.82 -10.33 -2.15
CA GLY A 194 6.89 -11.56 -2.94
C GLY A 194 7.52 -12.68 -2.14
N GLY A 195 7.21 -13.93 -2.46
CA GLY A 195 7.85 -15.04 -1.79
C GLY A 195 7.19 -16.38 -2.03
N TRP A 196 7.22 -17.23 -1.01
CA TRP A 196 6.77 -18.61 -1.12
C TRP A 196 5.84 -18.99 0.04
N ALA A 197 4.99 -19.97 -0.24
CA ALA A 197 4.21 -20.67 0.76
C ALA A 197 4.28 -22.18 0.52
N ALA A 198 4.25 -22.95 1.60
CA ALA A 198 4.11 -24.39 1.55
C ALA A 198 2.97 -24.80 2.49
N ILE A 199 2.04 -25.61 1.99
CA ILE A 199 0.91 -26.14 2.75
C ILE A 199 0.94 -27.67 2.71
N ASN A 200 0.69 -28.30 3.85
CA ASN A 200 0.57 -29.75 3.95
C ASN A 200 -0.83 -30.20 3.50
N GLY A 201 -0.93 -31.29 2.75
CA GLY A 201 -2.21 -31.84 2.27
C GLY A 201 -3.17 -32.23 3.39
N GLY A 202 -2.67 -32.51 4.61
CA GLY A 202 -3.50 -32.73 5.80
C GLY A 202 -4.04 -31.46 6.47
N GLY A 203 -3.66 -30.27 5.99
CA GLY A 203 -4.04 -28.99 6.59
C GLY A 203 -3.68 -28.92 8.08
N PRO A 204 -4.48 -28.22 8.91
CA PRO A 204 -4.25 -28.14 10.36
C PRO A 204 -4.16 -29.50 11.08
N GLY A 205 -4.71 -30.58 10.50
CA GLY A 205 -4.67 -31.94 11.04
C GLY A 205 -3.50 -32.79 10.54
N ALA A 206 -2.54 -32.21 9.82
CA ALA A 206 -1.41 -32.93 9.25
C ALA A 206 -0.58 -33.64 10.33
N ALA A 207 -0.23 -34.90 10.08
CA ALA A 207 0.72 -35.63 10.91
C ALA A 207 2.12 -35.00 10.83
N ALA A 208 2.87 -35.03 11.94
CA ALA A 208 4.18 -34.38 12.04
C ALA A 208 5.23 -34.97 11.06
N ASP A 209 5.05 -36.22 10.64
CA ASP A 209 5.90 -36.93 9.67
C ASP A 209 5.36 -36.88 8.23
N SER A 210 4.24 -36.19 8.00
CA SER A 210 3.64 -36.04 6.66
C SER A 210 4.61 -35.35 5.70
N ARG A 211 4.84 -36.00 4.56
CA ARG A 211 5.66 -35.50 3.46
C ARG A 211 4.86 -34.87 2.33
N ASP A 212 3.52 -34.81 2.46
CA ASP A 212 2.64 -34.29 1.43
C ASP A 212 2.58 -32.75 1.47
N TRP A 213 3.64 -32.13 0.96
CA TRP A 213 3.77 -30.67 0.91
C TRP A 213 3.52 -30.14 -0.51
N HIS A 214 2.68 -29.11 -0.58
CA HIS A 214 2.39 -28.36 -1.80
C HIS A 214 3.02 -26.98 -1.66
N MET A 215 3.98 -26.68 -2.53
CA MET A 215 4.75 -25.45 -2.48
C MET A 215 4.35 -24.54 -3.65
N ASP A 216 4.13 -23.27 -3.33
CA ASP A 216 3.97 -22.17 -4.27
C ASP A 216 5.11 -21.16 -4.05
N ARG A 217 5.80 -20.76 -5.12
CA ARG A 217 6.91 -19.80 -5.09
C ARG A 217 6.54 -18.45 -5.73
N ASN A 218 5.27 -18.28 -6.09
CA ASN A 218 4.78 -17.11 -6.81
C ASN A 218 3.81 -16.29 -5.97
N ILE A 219 3.98 -16.30 -4.64
CA ILE A 219 3.15 -15.50 -3.75
C ILE A 219 3.48 -14.03 -3.98
N ARG A 220 2.43 -13.21 -4.16
CA ARG A 220 2.54 -11.75 -4.24
C ARG A 220 1.39 -11.10 -3.47
N LEU A 221 1.72 -10.17 -2.58
CA LEU A 221 0.77 -9.49 -1.70
C LEU A 221 1.11 -8.00 -1.59
N GLY A 222 0.08 -7.15 -1.53
CA GLY A 222 0.23 -5.74 -1.16
C GLY A 222 0.10 -5.56 0.36
N SER A 223 0.80 -4.58 0.93
CA SER A 223 0.83 -4.31 2.38
C SER A 223 -0.45 -3.72 2.96
N GLU A 224 -1.41 -3.30 2.13
CA GLU A 224 -2.65 -2.65 2.55
C GLU A 224 -3.87 -3.57 2.36
N GLY A 225 -3.85 -4.79 2.91
CA GLY A 225 -4.98 -5.71 2.76
C GLY A 225 -4.92 -6.59 1.53
N GLY A 226 -3.74 -6.77 0.93
CA GLY A 226 -3.55 -7.72 -0.15
C GLY A 226 -3.86 -9.14 0.29
N ARG A 227 -4.50 -9.93 -0.60
CA ARG A 227 -4.82 -11.35 -0.37
C ARG A 227 -4.30 -12.22 -1.49
N ALA A 228 -3.84 -13.43 -1.13
CA ALA A 228 -3.38 -14.43 -2.09
C ALA A 228 -3.87 -15.82 -1.64
N PRO A 229 -4.58 -16.58 -2.49
CA PRO A 229 -4.99 -17.93 -2.15
C PRO A 229 -3.76 -18.84 -2.05
N LEU A 230 -3.77 -19.76 -1.08
CA LEU A 230 -2.83 -20.87 -1.05
C LEU A 230 -3.32 -21.94 -2.02
N LEU A 231 -2.44 -22.35 -2.93
CA LEU A 231 -2.77 -23.30 -3.99
C LEU A 231 -2.15 -24.67 -3.73
N TRP A 232 -2.87 -25.70 -4.13
CA TRP A 232 -2.31 -27.04 -4.28
C TRP A 232 -1.39 -27.10 -5.50
N ARG A 233 -0.62 -28.19 -5.62
CA ARG A 233 0.30 -28.40 -6.74
C ARG A 233 -0.42 -28.47 -8.10
N ASP A 234 -1.69 -28.85 -8.12
CA ASP A 234 -2.52 -28.85 -9.32
C ASP A 234 -3.13 -27.47 -9.65
N GLY A 235 -2.77 -26.42 -8.89
CA GLY A 235 -3.23 -25.05 -9.07
C GLY A 235 -4.61 -24.77 -8.47
N LYS A 236 -5.30 -25.75 -7.88
CA LYS A 236 -6.58 -25.51 -7.23
C LYS A 236 -6.39 -24.81 -5.89
N ARG A 237 -7.42 -24.06 -5.47
CA ARG A 237 -7.43 -23.41 -4.15
C ARG A 237 -7.46 -24.45 -3.04
N SER A 238 -6.70 -24.19 -1.98
CA SER A 238 -6.65 -25.03 -0.79
C SER A 238 -7.81 -24.82 0.18
N GLY A 239 -8.56 -23.72 0.02
CA GLY A 239 -9.51 -23.24 1.03
C GLY A 239 -8.86 -22.36 2.09
N TYR A 240 -7.59 -22.00 1.91
CA TYR A 240 -6.90 -21.03 2.76
C TYR A 240 -6.31 -19.90 1.93
N SER A 241 -6.23 -18.72 2.53
CA SER A 241 -5.61 -17.54 1.92
C SER A 241 -4.63 -16.87 2.87
N LEU A 242 -3.64 -16.19 2.29
CA LEU A 242 -2.78 -15.24 2.97
C LEU A 242 -3.40 -13.84 2.92
N SER A 243 -3.23 -13.07 3.98
CA SER A 243 -3.54 -11.64 4.03
C SER A 243 -2.35 -10.86 4.59
N LEU A 244 -1.98 -9.76 3.96
CA LEU A 244 -0.92 -8.86 4.43
C LEU A 244 -1.47 -7.45 4.61
N GLU A 245 -1.40 -6.95 5.83
CA GLU A 245 -2.10 -5.74 6.26
C GLU A 245 -1.19 -4.90 7.17
N ARG A 246 -1.03 -3.61 6.87
CA ARG A 246 -0.49 -2.63 7.80
C ARG A 246 -1.63 -2.03 8.61
N LEU A 247 -1.56 -2.14 9.92
CA LEU A 247 -2.65 -1.73 10.83
C LEU A 247 -2.06 -1.00 12.03
N THR A 248 -2.85 -0.12 12.64
CA THR A 248 -2.49 0.56 13.89
C THR A 248 -3.49 0.18 14.98
N TYR A 249 -3.08 -0.68 15.90
CA TYR A 249 -3.96 -1.10 16.99
C TYR A 249 -4.29 0.06 17.93
N ARG A 250 -5.58 0.18 18.29
CA ARG A 250 -6.09 1.23 19.17
C ARG A 250 -5.37 1.23 20.52
N ASP A 251 -5.20 0.04 21.09
CA ASP A 251 -4.51 -0.14 22.36
C ASP A 251 -3.01 0.07 22.15
N GLY A 252 -2.52 1.23 22.58
CA GLY A 252 -1.11 1.62 22.48
C GLY A 252 -0.72 2.33 21.20
N ASN A 253 -1.64 2.54 20.24
CA ASN A 253 -1.36 3.22 18.97
C ASN A 253 -0.13 2.64 18.25
N VAL A 254 -0.04 1.31 18.21
CA VAL A 254 1.14 0.60 17.72
C VAL A 254 0.91 0.18 16.26
N PRO A 255 1.66 0.76 15.30
CA PRO A 255 1.58 0.34 13.92
C PRO A 255 2.33 -0.98 13.73
N VAL A 256 1.75 -1.91 12.97
CA VAL A 256 2.34 -3.21 12.66
C VAL A 256 2.15 -3.58 11.19
N LEU A 257 3.03 -4.44 10.67
CA LEU A 257 2.78 -5.25 9.48
C LEU A 257 2.30 -6.63 9.93
N LYS A 258 1.09 -7.04 9.55
CA LYS A 258 0.44 -8.29 9.96
C LYS A 258 0.30 -9.25 8.78
N LEU A 259 0.85 -10.45 8.91
CA LEU A 259 0.64 -11.57 7.99
C LEU A 259 -0.34 -12.56 8.63
N SER A 260 -1.47 -12.81 7.98
CA SER A 260 -2.53 -13.71 8.48
C SER A 260 -2.72 -14.91 7.56
N ILE A 261 -3.05 -16.07 8.14
CA ILE A 261 -3.65 -17.20 7.45
C ILE A 261 -5.15 -17.16 7.68
N LEU A 262 -5.92 -17.15 6.60
CA LEU A 262 -7.37 -17.11 6.59
C LEU A 262 -7.95 -18.44 6.16
N ASP A 263 -9.08 -18.82 6.77
CA ASP A 263 -9.98 -19.84 6.24
C ASP A 263 -10.91 -19.19 5.21
N ASP A 264 -10.93 -19.70 3.98
CA ASP A 264 -11.74 -19.12 2.90
C ASP A 264 -13.25 -19.37 3.08
N ALA A 265 -13.63 -20.37 3.90
CA ALA A 265 -15.03 -20.73 4.09
C ALA A 265 -15.81 -19.68 4.88
N ASP A 266 -15.19 -19.11 5.91
CA ASP A 266 -15.82 -18.12 6.80
C ASP A 266 -15.04 -16.78 6.88
N GLY A 267 -13.85 -16.70 6.27
CA GLY A 267 -12.98 -15.52 6.30
C GLY A 267 -12.24 -15.30 7.62
N ARG A 268 -12.30 -16.26 8.55
CA ARG A 268 -11.70 -16.14 9.88
C ARG A 268 -10.18 -16.25 9.81
N THR A 269 -9.49 -15.45 10.62
CA THR A 269 -8.05 -15.60 10.84
C THR A 269 -7.76 -16.82 11.71
N LEU A 270 -7.01 -17.78 11.18
CA LEU A 270 -6.57 -18.98 11.90
C LEU A 270 -5.34 -18.71 12.76
N ALA A 271 -4.39 -17.97 12.21
CA ALA A 271 -3.17 -17.53 12.89
C ALA A 271 -2.60 -16.30 12.20
N TYR A 272 -1.75 -15.57 12.90
CA TYR A 272 -1.04 -14.43 12.33
C TYR A 272 0.34 -14.25 12.97
N ALA A 273 1.21 -13.58 12.23
CA ALA A 273 2.46 -13.02 12.72
C ALA A 273 2.43 -11.50 12.50
N TRP A 274 3.15 -10.75 13.33
CA TRP A 274 3.30 -9.31 13.16
C TRP A 274 4.77 -8.91 13.23
N ALA A 275 5.11 -7.85 12.52
CA ALA A 275 6.44 -7.27 12.46
C ALA A 275 6.35 -5.74 12.48
N ASN A 276 7.51 -5.08 12.53
CA ASN A 276 7.60 -3.64 12.31
C ASN A 276 6.98 -3.29 10.94
N PRO A 277 6.22 -2.18 10.80
CA PRO A 277 5.65 -1.73 9.52
C PRO A 277 6.67 -1.61 8.37
N GLN A 278 7.93 -1.35 8.70
CA GLN A 278 9.03 -1.20 7.75
C GLN A 278 9.88 -2.47 7.58
N ALA A 279 9.44 -3.60 8.13
CA ALA A 279 10.10 -4.87 7.93
C ALA A 279 10.21 -5.20 6.44
N THR A 280 11.42 -5.59 6.02
CA THR A 280 11.67 -6.06 4.65
C THR A 280 11.39 -7.55 4.49
N ARG A 281 11.12 -8.26 5.59
CA ARG A 281 10.84 -9.70 5.64
C ARG A 281 9.79 -10.02 6.70
N ILE A 282 8.88 -10.93 6.38
CA ILE A 282 7.91 -11.49 7.34
C ILE A 282 7.59 -12.94 6.97
N GLY A 283 7.36 -13.78 7.97
CA GLY A 283 7.03 -15.19 7.75
C GLY A 283 6.30 -15.80 8.93
N ILE A 284 5.72 -16.97 8.70
CA ILE A 284 5.01 -17.75 9.72
C ILE A 284 5.19 -19.24 9.44
N ASN A 285 5.30 -20.05 10.49
CA ASN A 285 5.33 -21.50 10.41
C ASN A 285 4.42 -22.08 11.48
N LEU A 286 3.41 -22.85 11.07
CA LEU A 286 2.42 -23.50 11.95
C LEU A 286 2.53 -25.03 11.93
N GLY A 287 3.62 -25.59 11.39
CA GLY A 287 3.80 -27.04 11.24
C GLY A 287 3.05 -27.65 10.04
N TRP A 288 1.92 -27.08 9.64
CA TRP A 288 1.15 -27.49 8.45
C TRP A 288 1.13 -26.44 7.33
N VAL A 289 1.49 -25.19 7.65
CA VAL A 289 1.68 -24.12 6.67
C VAL A 289 2.95 -23.35 7.02
N GLN A 290 3.71 -23.00 5.99
CA GLN A 290 4.93 -22.21 6.10
C GLN A 290 4.91 -21.13 5.03
N VAL A 291 5.26 -19.91 5.41
CA VAL A 291 5.26 -18.76 4.52
C VAL A 291 6.50 -17.92 4.79
N GLY A 292 7.18 -17.49 3.73
CA GLY A 292 8.25 -16.51 3.78
C GLY A 292 8.04 -15.47 2.70
N LEU A 293 7.99 -14.19 3.11
CA LEU A 293 7.80 -13.04 2.24
C LEU A 293 8.95 -12.06 2.40
N ASP A 294 9.41 -11.53 1.27
CA ASP A 294 10.38 -10.44 1.16
C ASP A 294 9.72 -9.25 0.48
N ARG A 295 10.06 -8.04 0.91
CA ARG A 295 9.63 -6.80 0.24
C ARG A 295 10.24 -6.76 -1.16
N ALA A 296 9.41 -6.62 -2.17
CA ALA A 296 9.88 -6.48 -3.54
C ALA A 296 10.67 -5.16 -3.68
N SER A 297 11.87 -5.24 -4.25
CA SER A 297 12.59 -4.06 -4.73
C SER A 297 11.84 -3.56 -5.96
N SER A 298 11.20 -2.38 -5.85
CA SER A 298 10.37 -1.70 -6.86
C SER A 298 9.05 -2.38 -7.27
N SER A 299 7.98 -1.58 -7.31
CA SER A 299 6.78 -1.90 -8.10
C SER A 299 7.17 -2.03 -9.58
N PRO A 300 6.48 -2.90 -10.36
CA PRO A 300 6.74 -3.06 -11.79
C PRO A 300 6.61 -1.76 -12.57
#